data_AF-A0A0T5ZV28-F1
#
_entry.id   AF-A0A0T5ZV28-F1
#
_cell.length_a   1.000
_cell.length_b   1.000
_cell.length_c   1.000
_cell.angle_alpha   90.00
_cell.angle_beta   90.00
_cell.angle_gamma   90.00
#
_symmetry.space_group_name_H-M   'P 1'
#
loop_
_entity.id
_entity.type
_entity.pdbx_description
1 polymer ?
#
loop_
_entity_poly.entity_id
_entity_poly.type
_entity_poly.pdbx_seq_one_letter_code
_entity_poly.pdbx_strand_id
1 'polypeptide(L)'
;MKAAALALFVASIWGITPILEKLSLVKASPFTVMTVRFVFTATFVVVISLVTGKYRDIGTIDGKTLLWTCLAGLLGGIVGLFIYFVALKQDLTTRIVPITATFPLFTALYAFIFLHESLSIQRIMGIVLIVLGLILVNWNSVSGPVE
;
A
#
# COMPACT_ATOMS: atom_id res chain seq x y z
N MET A 1 -15.36 3.40 -16.99
CA MET A 1 -15.01 2.00 -17.34
C MET A 1 -13.49 1.78 -17.49
N LYS A 2 -12.75 2.58 -18.26
CA LYS A 2 -11.28 2.41 -18.44
C LYS A 2 -10.49 2.45 -17.11
N ALA A 3 -10.74 3.41 -16.24
CA ALA A 3 -10.05 3.52 -14.94
C ALA A 3 -10.33 2.33 -14.01
N ALA A 4 -11.57 1.83 -13.98
CA ALA A 4 -11.95 0.67 -13.19
C ALA A 4 -11.25 -0.61 -13.69
N ALA A 5 -11.15 -0.80 -15.01
CA ALA A 5 -10.40 -1.92 -15.59
C ALA A 5 -8.91 -1.86 -15.25
N LEU A 6 -8.30 -0.66 -15.31
CA LEU A 6 -6.91 -0.46 -14.86
C LEU A 6 -6.74 -0.77 -13.36
N ALA A 7 -7.68 -0.35 -12.52
CA ALA A 7 -7.65 -0.63 -11.09
C ALA A 7 -7.76 -2.13 -10.77
N LEU A 8 -8.60 -2.87 -11.50
CA LEU A 8 -8.69 -4.33 -11.37
C LEU A 8 -7.39 -5.02 -11.79
N PHE A 9 -6.74 -4.54 -12.85
CA PHE A 9 -5.44 -5.05 -13.25
C PHE A 9 -4.38 -4.78 -12.18
N VAL A 10 -4.35 -3.57 -11.61
CA VAL A 10 -3.47 -3.25 -10.46
C VAL A 10 -3.75 -4.18 -9.28
N ALA A 11 -5.01 -4.46 -8.96
CA ALA A 11 -5.36 -5.39 -7.89
C ALA A 11 -4.78 -6.79 -8.10
N SER A 12 -4.74 -7.28 -9.35
CA SER A 12 -4.11 -8.57 -9.68
C SER A 12 -2.59 -8.57 -9.40
N ILE A 13 -1.89 -7.50 -9.79
CA ILE A 13 -0.45 -7.32 -9.53
C ILE A 13 -0.19 -7.17 -8.03
N TRP A 14 -1.05 -6.45 -7.32
CA TRP A 14 -0.93 -6.26 -5.88
C TRP A 14 -1.28 -7.53 -5.10
N GLY A 15 -2.05 -8.46 -5.67
CA GLY A 15 -2.36 -9.74 -5.04
C GLY A 15 -1.14 -10.68 -4.88
N ILE A 16 -0.21 -10.67 -5.84
CA ILE A 16 1.02 -11.50 -5.75
C ILE A 16 2.09 -10.88 -4.86
N THR A 17 2.10 -9.55 -4.73
CA THR A 17 3.15 -8.79 -4.04
C THR A 17 3.37 -9.25 -2.58
N PRO A 18 2.33 -9.39 -1.72
CA PRO A 18 2.49 -9.86 -0.35
C PRO A 18 3.07 -11.28 -0.22
N ILE A 19 2.87 -12.13 -1.22
CA ILE A 19 3.44 -13.48 -1.25
C ILE A 19 4.96 -13.38 -1.43
N LEU A 20 5.41 -12.59 -2.41
CA LEU A 20 6.82 -12.34 -2.66
C LEU A 20 7.49 -11.64 -1.46
N GLU A 21 6.81 -10.68 -0.85
CA GLU A 21 7.28 -9.99 0.35
C GLU A 21 7.43 -10.96 1.53
N LYS A 22 6.44 -11.82 1.80
CA LYS A 22 6.53 -12.86 2.84
C LYS A 22 7.71 -13.80 2.61
N LEU A 23 7.92 -14.25 1.36
CA LEU A 23 9.07 -15.10 0.99
C LEU A 23 10.41 -14.38 1.22
N SER A 24 10.50 -13.09 0.91
CA SER A 24 11.71 -12.30 1.12
C SER A 24 12.07 -12.10 2.60
N LEU A 25 11.08 -12.17 3.49
CA LEU A 25 11.24 -11.98 4.94
C LEU A 25 11.69 -13.24 5.69
N VAL A 26 11.75 -14.42 5.03
CA VAL A 26 12.11 -15.70 5.66
C VAL A 26 13.52 -15.67 6.26
N LYS A 27 14.50 -15.12 5.52
CA LYS A 27 15.92 -15.10 5.92
C LYS A 27 16.48 -13.70 6.15
N ALA A 28 15.65 -12.66 6.09
CA ALA A 28 16.09 -11.28 6.19
C ALA A 28 15.23 -10.48 7.18
N SER A 29 15.81 -9.41 7.72
CA SER A 29 15.04 -8.45 8.53
C SER A 29 14.15 -7.59 7.62
N PRO A 30 13.02 -7.06 8.13
CA PRO A 30 12.20 -6.09 7.40
C PRO A 30 13.02 -4.95 6.78
N PHE A 31 13.96 -4.39 7.54
CA PHE A 31 14.79 -3.28 7.08
C PHE A 31 15.74 -3.69 5.94
N THR A 32 16.32 -4.89 6.01
CA THR A 32 17.17 -5.45 4.94
C THR A 32 16.38 -5.63 3.65
N VAL A 33 15.18 -6.23 3.73
CA VAL A 33 14.30 -6.42 2.56
C VAL A 33 13.91 -5.08 1.96
N MET A 34 13.51 -4.11 2.78
CA MET A 34 13.18 -2.76 2.33
C MET A 34 14.36 -2.08 1.63
N THR A 35 15.56 -2.19 2.19
CA THR A 35 16.77 -1.61 1.60
C THR A 35 17.01 -2.15 0.19
N VAL A 36 16.99 -3.47 0.03
CA VAL A 36 17.17 -4.12 -1.29
C VAL A 36 16.05 -3.70 -2.25
N ARG A 37 14.79 -3.71 -1.79
CA ARG A 37 13.63 -3.28 -2.59
C ARG A 37 13.79 -1.84 -3.07
N PHE A 38 14.20 -0.92 -2.20
CA PHE A 38 14.34 0.50 -2.55
C PHE A 38 15.48 0.74 -3.51
N VAL A 39 16.64 0.11 -3.31
CA VAL A 39 17.76 0.21 -4.26
C VAL A 39 17.35 -0.31 -5.64
N PHE A 40 16.71 -1.48 -5.69
CA PHE A 40 16.25 -2.07 -6.96
C PHE A 40 15.21 -1.19 -7.65
N THR A 41 14.18 -0.75 -6.92
CA THR A 41 13.09 0.06 -7.47
C THR A 41 13.59 1.43 -7.92
N ALA A 42 14.40 2.10 -7.11
CA ALA A 42 14.97 3.41 -7.44
C ALA A 42 15.84 3.32 -8.70
N THR A 43 16.65 2.26 -8.84
CA THR A 43 17.48 2.04 -10.04
C THR A 43 16.61 2.00 -11.30
N PHE A 44 15.55 1.19 -11.30
CA PHE A 44 14.64 1.09 -12.46
C PHE A 44 13.90 2.39 -12.75
N VAL A 45 13.39 3.09 -11.71
CA VAL A 45 12.70 4.37 -11.88
C VAL A 45 13.64 5.42 -12.47
N VAL A 46 14.89 5.49 -11.98
CA VAL A 46 15.91 6.41 -12.51
C VAL A 46 16.24 6.07 -13.96
N VAL A 47 16.49 4.79 -14.30
CA VAL A 47 16.78 4.37 -15.67
C VAL A 47 15.63 4.73 -16.62
N ILE A 48 14.39 4.42 -16.25
CA ILE A 48 13.22 4.77 -17.06
C ILE A 48 13.10 6.29 -17.22
N SER A 49 13.32 7.04 -16.15
CA SER A 49 13.28 8.52 -16.18
C SER A 49 14.34 9.11 -17.11
N LEU A 50 15.55 8.54 -17.13
CA LEU A 50 16.63 8.92 -18.04
C LEU A 50 16.29 8.60 -19.49
N VAL A 51 15.85 7.36 -19.78
CA VAL A 51 15.51 6.90 -21.14
C VAL A 51 14.35 7.69 -21.74
N THR A 52 13.35 8.03 -20.92
CA THR A 52 12.17 8.79 -21.37
C THR A 52 12.39 10.31 -21.37
N GLY A 53 13.53 10.80 -20.85
CA GLY A 53 13.80 12.22 -20.68
C GLY A 53 12.96 12.91 -19.59
N LYS A 54 12.18 12.14 -18.82
CA LYS A 54 11.24 12.64 -17.81
C LYS A 54 11.90 13.21 -16.55
N TYR A 55 13.19 12.94 -16.34
CA TYR A 55 13.95 13.57 -15.26
C TYR A 55 13.98 15.10 -15.35
N ARG A 56 13.78 15.67 -16.55
CA ARG A 56 13.69 17.12 -16.78
C ARG A 56 12.45 17.74 -16.11
N ASP A 57 11.37 16.97 -16.00
CA ASP A 57 10.12 17.44 -15.40
C ASP A 57 10.30 17.68 -13.88
N ILE A 58 11.31 17.09 -13.24
CA ILE A 58 11.61 17.28 -11.80
C ILE A 58 11.87 18.76 -11.48
N GLY A 59 12.56 19.49 -12.37
CA GLY A 59 12.84 20.92 -12.19
C GLY A 59 11.61 21.83 -12.34
N THR A 60 10.49 21.28 -12.81
CA THR A 60 9.22 22.02 -12.98
C THR A 60 8.27 21.89 -11.80
N ILE A 61 8.59 20.99 -10.84
CA ILE A 61 7.75 20.70 -9.68
C ILE A 61 7.94 21.80 -8.63
N ASP A 62 6.83 22.31 -8.08
CA ASP A 62 6.88 23.30 -7.00
C ASP A 62 7.28 22.67 -5.65
N GLY A 63 7.74 23.51 -4.71
CA GLY A 63 8.17 23.04 -3.38
C GLY A 63 7.06 22.33 -2.59
N LYS A 64 5.79 22.67 -2.85
CA LYS A 64 4.64 22.06 -2.19
C LYS A 64 4.38 20.64 -2.70
N THR A 65 4.42 20.41 -4.01
CA THR A 65 4.30 19.07 -4.59
C THR A 65 5.49 18.20 -4.20
N LEU A 66 6.69 18.78 -4.15
CA LEU A 66 7.87 18.08 -3.65
C LEU A 66 7.69 17.65 -2.19
N LEU A 67 7.20 18.54 -1.32
CA LEU A 67 6.92 18.23 0.08
C LEU A 67 5.90 17.10 0.21
N TRP A 68 4.76 17.16 -0.49
CA TRP A 68 3.76 16.10 -0.42
C TRP A 68 4.28 14.75 -0.92
N THR A 69 5.09 14.77 -1.98
CA THR A 69 5.71 13.55 -2.53
C THR A 69 6.68 12.93 -1.52
N CYS A 70 7.52 13.75 -0.89
CA CYS A 70 8.47 13.29 0.14
C CYS A 70 7.74 12.76 1.38
N LEU A 71 6.70 13.45 1.86
CA LEU A 71 5.90 13.00 3.00
C LEU A 71 5.17 11.69 2.69
N ALA A 72 4.60 11.55 1.49
CA ALA A 72 3.98 10.30 1.06
C ALA A 72 5.00 9.15 0.98
N GLY A 73 6.20 9.42 0.46
CA GLY A 73 7.30 8.45 0.42
C GLY A 73 7.78 8.03 1.82
N LEU A 74 7.88 8.99 2.75
CA LEU A 74 8.26 8.71 4.14
C LEU A 74 7.19 7.88 4.86
N LEU A 75 5.92 8.31 4.80
CA LEU A 75 4.83 7.67 5.52
C LEU A 75 4.46 6.32 4.91
N GLY A 76 4.23 6.26 3.59
CA GLY A 76 3.82 5.03 2.92
C GLY A 76 5.00 4.11 2.58
N GLY A 77 6.09 4.67 2.06
CA GLY A 77 7.25 3.90 1.62
C GLY A 77 8.14 3.42 2.76
N ILE A 78 8.36 4.24 3.79
CA ILE A 78 9.29 3.86 4.87
C ILE A 78 8.52 3.38 6.10
N VAL A 79 7.76 4.25 6.75
CA VAL A 79 7.13 3.95 8.05
C VAL A 79 6.07 2.85 7.91
N GLY A 80 5.11 3.05 7.02
CA GLY A 80 4.02 2.10 6.79
C GLY A 80 4.51 0.75 6.29
N LEU A 81 5.44 0.76 5.32
CA LEU A 81 5.99 -0.48 4.79
C LEU A 81 6.81 -1.26 5.82
N PHE A 82 7.57 -0.58 6.68
CA PHE A 82 8.31 -1.23 7.76
C PHE A 82 7.37 -1.94 8.73
N ILE A 83 6.35 -1.22 9.22
CA ILE A 83 5.35 -1.78 10.14
C ILE A 83 4.61 -2.95 9.48
N TYR A 84 4.26 -2.79 8.20
CA TYR A 84 3.64 -3.85 7.41
C TYR A 84 4.53 -5.09 7.30
N PHE A 85 5.82 -4.94 7.00
CA PHE A 85 6.74 -6.09 6.91
C PHE A 85 6.99 -6.76 8.27
N VAL A 86 6.99 -5.99 9.36
CA VAL A 86 7.04 -6.57 10.72
C VAL A 86 5.81 -7.45 10.95
N ALA A 87 4.60 -6.94 10.69
CA ALA A 87 3.37 -7.71 10.85
C ALA A 87 3.32 -8.93 9.90
N LEU A 88 3.69 -8.73 8.63
CA LEU A 88 3.73 -9.77 7.62
C LEU A 88 4.73 -10.87 7.99
N LYS A 89 5.84 -10.55 8.66
CA LYS A 89 6.79 -11.55 9.12
C LYS A 89 6.21 -12.41 10.25
N GLN A 90 5.42 -11.82 11.14
CA GLN A 90 4.89 -12.45 12.35
C GLN A 90 3.65 -13.34 12.13
N ASP A 91 2.89 -13.13 11.05
CA ASP A 91 1.61 -13.84 10.86
C ASP A 91 1.38 -14.23 9.39
N LEU A 92 0.30 -14.97 9.12
CA LEU A 92 -0.09 -15.42 7.79
C LEU A 92 -0.44 -14.24 6.88
N THR A 93 0.03 -14.28 5.64
CA THR A 93 -0.30 -13.30 4.59
C THR A 93 -1.82 -13.18 4.40
N THR A 94 -2.54 -14.29 4.48
CA THR A 94 -4.01 -14.36 4.36
C THR A 94 -4.75 -13.67 5.50
N ARG A 95 -4.08 -13.36 6.61
CA ARG A 95 -4.63 -12.59 7.72
C ARG A 95 -4.21 -11.12 7.65
N ILE A 96 -2.92 -10.87 7.47
CA ILE A 96 -2.38 -9.49 7.49
C ILE A 96 -2.90 -8.68 6.30
N VAL A 97 -2.93 -9.25 5.09
CA VAL A 97 -3.32 -8.52 3.88
C VAL A 97 -4.77 -8.00 3.96
N PRO A 98 -5.78 -8.83 4.29
CA PRO A 98 -7.14 -8.32 4.44
C PRO A 98 -7.29 -7.28 5.56
N ILE A 99 -6.59 -7.41 6.68
CA ILE A 99 -6.63 -6.39 7.75
C ILE A 99 -6.10 -5.05 7.22
N THR A 100 -4.99 -5.06 6.49
CA THR A 100 -4.45 -3.83 5.88
C THR A 100 -5.35 -3.26 4.79
N ALA A 101 -6.18 -4.10 4.13
CA ALA A 101 -7.17 -3.67 3.15
C ALA A 101 -8.34 -2.86 3.76
N THR A 102 -8.35 -2.63 5.08
CA THR A 102 -9.23 -1.64 5.73
C THR A 102 -8.80 -0.19 5.50
N PHE A 103 -7.63 0.06 4.90
CA PHE A 103 -7.14 1.43 4.62
C PHE A 103 -8.12 2.36 3.87
N PRO A 104 -9.09 1.90 3.02
CA PRO A 104 -10.08 2.79 2.42
C PRO A 104 -10.96 3.51 3.45
N LEU A 105 -11.20 2.91 4.62
CA LEU A 105 -11.89 3.57 5.74
C LEU A 105 -11.10 4.83 6.18
N PHE A 106 -9.81 4.66 6.45
CA PHE A 106 -8.92 5.76 6.84
C PHE A 106 -8.73 6.77 5.70
N THR A 107 -8.67 6.30 4.45
CA THR A 107 -8.57 7.18 3.28
C THR A 107 -9.79 8.08 3.16
N ALA A 108 -10.99 7.55 3.32
CA ALA A 108 -12.22 8.35 3.30
C ALA A 108 -12.27 9.36 4.44
N LEU A 109 -11.85 8.97 5.65
CA LEU A 109 -11.73 9.86 6.81
C LEU A 109 -10.75 11.01 6.54
N TYR A 110 -9.54 10.70 6.05
CA TYR A 110 -8.52 11.70 5.76
C TYR A 110 -8.88 12.58 4.57
N ALA A 111 -9.55 12.04 3.54
CA ALA A 111 -10.08 12.83 2.43
C ALA A 111 -11.15 13.83 2.91
N PHE A 112 -12.03 13.43 3.82
CA PHE A 112 -12.99 14.34 4.45
C PHE A 112 -12.28 15.44 5.26
N ILE A 113 -11.26 15.11 6.05
CA ILE A 113 -10.55 16.06 6.91
C ILE A 113 -9.66 17.03 6.11
N PHE A 114 -8.82 16.51 5.20
CA PHE A 114 -7.76 17.27 4.54
C PHE A 114 -8.10 17.75 3.14
N LEU A 115 -8.96 17.01 2.41
CA LEU A 115 -9.38 17.37 1.06
C LEU A 115 -10.80 17.97 1.02
N HIS A 116 -11.48 17.98 2.17
CA HIS A 116 -12.87 18.44 2.31
C HIS A 116 -13.85 17.72 1.35
N GLU A 117 -13.55 16.47 1.01
CA GLU A 117 -14.44 15.66 0.18
C GLU A 117 -15.70 15.27 0.95
N SER A 118 -16.87 15.36 0.30
CA SER A 118 -18.12 14.92 0.90
C SER A 118 -18.21 13.39 0.97
N LEU A 119 -18.66 12.90 2.13
CA LEU A 119 -18.96 11.49 2.34
C LEU A 119 -20.45 11.25 2.11
N SER A 120 -20.77 10.72 0.92
CA SER A 120 -22.15 10.31 0.64
C SER A 120 -22.52 9.08 1.49
N ILE A 121 -23.82 8.92 1.78
CA ILE A 121 -24.30 7.76 2.53
C ILE A 121 -23.96 6.45 1.82
N GLN A 122 -23.94 6.44 0.48
CA GLN A 122 -23.55 5.29 -0.32
C GLN A 122 -22.07 4.93 -0.14
N ARG A 123 -21.18 5.93 -0.05
CA ARG A 123 -19.75 5.70 0.23
C ARG A 123 -19.56 5.10 1.62
N ILE A 124 -20.27 5.63 2.63
CA ILE A 124 -20.24 5.11 4.00
C ILE A 124 -20.72 3.65 4.04
N MET A 125 -21.86 3.35 3.43
CA MET A 125 -22.37 1.97 3.35
C MET A 125 -21.37 1.04 2.64
N GLY A 126 -20.75 1.49 1.56
CA GLY A 126 -19.71 0.72 0.86
C GLY A 126 -18.51 0.41 1.75
N ILE A 127 -18.03 1.39 2.51
CA ILE A 127 -16.92 1.19 3.46
C ILE A 127 -17.30 0.20 4.56
N VAL A 128 -18.52 0.31 5.11
CA VAL A 128 -19.02 -0.63 6.12
C VAL A 128 -19.07 -2.06 5.55
N LEU A 129 -19.59 -2.23 4.33
CA LEU A 129 -19.63 -3.54 3.67
C LEU A 129 -18.22 -4.11 3.42
N ILE A 130 -17.26 -3.28 3.02
CA ILE A 130 -15.85 -3.69 2.87
C ILE A 130 -15.32 -4.20 4.21
N VAL A 131 -15.47 -3.41 5.29
CA VAL A 131 -14.98 -3.79 6.63
C VAL A 131 -15.64 -5.09 7.12
N LEU A 132 -16.95 -5.23 6.97
CA LEU A 132 -17.66 -6.46 7.34
C LEU A 132 -17.19 -7.66 6.51
N GLY A 133 -16.99 -7.50 5.20
CA GLY A 133 -16.43 -8.53 4.34
C GLY A 133 -15.04 -8.97 4.80
N LEU A 134 -14.17 -8.02 5.19
CA LEU A 134 -12.84 -8.32 5.70
C LEU A 134 -12.89 -9.03 7.06
N ILE A 135 -13.83 -8.68 7.95
CA ILE A 135 -14.05 -9.40 9.21
C ILE A 135 -14.45 -10.86 8.92
N LEU A 136 -15.37 -11.07 7.99
CA LEU A 136 -15.81 -12.42 7.58
C LEU A 136 -14.65 -13.24 7.01
N VAL A 137 -13.81 -12.65 6.15
CA VAL A 137 -12.61 -13.33 5.60
C VAL A 137 -11.65 -13.76 6.71
N ASN A 138 -11.51 -12.96 7.77
CA ASN A 138 -10.60 -13.25 8.88
C ASN A 138 -11.22 -14.07 10.02
N TRP A 139 -12.51 -14.39 9.98
CA TRP A 139 -13.26 -14.94 11.11
C TRP A 139 -12.63 -16.20 11.72
N ASN A 140 -12.23 -17.15 10.87
CA ASN A 140 -11.59 -18.40 11.29
C ASN A 140 -10.08 -18.27 11.53
N SER A 141 -9.45 -17.21 11.03
CA SER A 141 -8.02 -16.96 11.28
C SER A 141 -7.82 -16.48 12.71
N VAL A 142 -8.75 -15.66 13.24
CA VAL A 142 -8.72 -15.11 14.61
C VAL A 142 -8.80 -16.18 15.72
N SER A 143 -9.20 -17.40 15.41
CA SER A 143 -9.59 -18.44 16.39
C SER A 143 -8.72 -19.70 16.44
N GLY A 144 -7.63 -19.81 15.68
CA GLY A 144 -6.71 -20.96 15.72
C GLY A 144 -5.36 -20.65 16.40
N PRO A 145 -4.77 -21.58 17.19
CA PRO A 145 -3.40 -21.44 17.65
C PRO A 145 -2.45 -21.44 16.45
N VAL A 146 -1.44 -20.59 16.50
CA VAL A 146 -0.32 -20.58 15.57
C VAL A 146 0.62 -21.71 16.00
N GLU A 147 0.55 -22.86 15.33
CA GLU A 147 1.64 -23.86 15.32
C GLU A 147 2.68 -23.51 14.25
#